data_AF-A0A8T2P5F2-F1
#
_entry.id   AF-A0A8T2P5F2-F1
#
_cell.length_a   1.000
_cell.length_b   1.000
_cell.length_c   1.000
_cell.angle_alpha   90.00
_cell.angle_beta   90.00
_cell.angle_gamma   90.00
#
_symmetry.space_group_name_H-M   'P 1'
#
loop_
_entity.id
_entity.type
_entity.pdbx_description
1 polymer ?
#
loop_
_entity_poly.entity_id
_entity_poly.type
_entity_poly.pdbx_seq_one_letter_code
_entity_poly.pdbx_strand_id
1 'polypeptide(L)'
;MKLQLKSLRFLGGFMCGAAVSTASCVAVMEIYKEDRVYKREENEEPSGGIVGRYGFPLTGADIRYYANHTLSYDQARRTPRWVAEHLSNQKILGNAERKHCKFRPDPNVPVLFTAHNEDYLGSGWSRGHMAPAGDNKFSEVSHHALAHTYTSTLDACP
;
A
#
# COMPACT_ATOMS: atom_id res chain seq x y z
N MET A 1 40.49 -66.82 14.26
CA MET A 1 40.74 -65.69 13.35
C MET A 1 39.57 -65.57 12.38
N LYS A 2 39.14 -64.32 12.10
CA LYS A 2 38.11 -63.84 11.13
C LYS A 2 36.68 -63.60 11.68
N LEU A 3 36.52 -62.43 12.29
CA LEU A 3 35.23 -61.74 12.46
C LEU A 3 34.73 -61.20 11.11
N GLN A 4 33.42 -61.30 10.89
CA GLN A 4 32.69 -60.90 9.69
C GLN A 4 32.56 -59.36 9.57
N LEU A 5 33.16 -58.79 8.52
CA LEU A 5 33.10 -57.37 8.17
C LEU A 5 31.98 -57.12 7.13
N LYS A 6 30.71 -57.09 7.55
CA LYS A 6 29.56 -56.77 6.67
C LYS A 6 28.45 -56.01 7.39
N SER A 7 28.72 -54.81 7.90
CA SER A 7 27.65 -53.92 8.40
C SER A 7 27.91 -52.42 8.22
N LEU A 8 28.98 -52.02 7.52
CA LEU A 8 29.33 -50.60 7.36
C LEU A 8 28.96 -49.99 5.99
N ARG A 9 28.32 -50.76 5.11
CA ARG A 9 28.02 -50.32 3.73
C ARG A 9 26.59 -49.82 3.49
N PHE A 10 25.65 -50.06 4.42
CA PHE A 10 24.25 -49.67 4.23
C PHE A 10 23.87 -48.33 4.87
N LEU A 11 24.55 -47.92 5.96
CA LEU A 11 24.21 -46.66 6.65
C LEU A 11 24.84 -45.42 5.99
N GLY A 12 26.01 -45.56 5.35
CA GLY A 12 26.67 -44.47 4.64
C GLY A 12 25.94 -44.04 3.35
N GLY A 13 25.22 -44.95 2.69
CA GLY A 13 24.49 -44.65 1.45
C GLY A 13 23.24 -43.81 1.66
N PHE A 14 22.50 -44.01 2.76
CA PHE A 14 21.25 -43.31 3.03
C PHE A 14 21.47 -41.84 3.46
N MET A 15 22.50 -41.59 4.28
CA MET A 15 22.85 -40.23 4.72
C MET A 15 23.42 -39.37 3.57
N CYS A 16 24.20 -39.97 2.67
CA CYS A 16 24.69 -39.27 1.50
C CYS A 16 23.55 -38.95 0.50
N GLY A 17 22.58 -39.86 0.33
CA GLY A 17 21.42 -39.64 -0.53
C GLY A 17 20.51 -38.48 -0.09
N ALA A 18 20.28 -38.32 1.22
CA ALA A 18 19.46 -37.24 1.76
C ALA A 18 20.13 -35.84 1.66
N ALA A 19 21.45 -35.79 1.81
CA ALA A 19 22.20 -34.54 1.63
C ALA A 19 22.24 -34.10 0.15
N VAL A 20 22.37 -35.06 -0.77
CA VAL A 20 22.37 -34.77 -2.22
C VAL A 20 20.98 -34.33 -2.71
N SER A 21 19.90 -34.89 -2.17
CA SER A 21 18.54 -34.52 -2.58
C SER A 21 18.15 -33.11 -2.12
N THR A 22 18.53 -32.72 -0.91
CA THR A 22 18.27 -31.36 -0.39
C THR A 22 19.14 -30.32 -1.09
N ALA A 23 20.43 -30.61 -1.33
CA ALA A 23 21.30 -29.73 -2.12
C ALA A 23 20.78 -29.55 -3.57
N SER A 24 20.32 -30.64 -4.20
CA SER A 24 19.68 -30.58 -5.53
C SER A 24 18.39 -29.76 -5.49
N CYS A 25 17.53 -29.96 -4.49
CA CYS A 25 16.29 -29.19 -4.33
C CYS A 25 16.55 -27.69 -4.11
N VAL A 26 17.58 -27.33 -3.32
CA VAL A 26 17.99 -25.94 -3.10
C VAL A 26 18.58 -25.33 -4.38
N ALA A 27 19.45 -26.04 -5.09
CA ALA A 27 20.00 -25.58 -6.36
C ALA A 27 18.89 -25.39 -7.42
N VAL A 28 17.93 -26.32 -7.50
CA VAL A 28 16.75 -26.17 -8.36
C VAL A 28 15.92 -24.97 -7.92
N MET A 29 15.66 -24.77 -6.63
CA MET A 29 14.92 -23.60 -6.13
C MET A 29 15.65 -22.27 -6.42
N GLU A 30 16.98 -22.23 -6.35
CA GLU A 30 17.80 -21.08 -6.72
C GLU A 30 17.70 -20.78 -8.22
N ILE A 31 17.87 -21.81 -9.07
CA ILE A 31 17.70 -21.67 -10.53
C ILE A 31 16.28 -21.21 -10.88
N TYR A 32 15.25 -21.77 -10.24
CA TYR A 32 13.85 -21.34 -10.47
C TYR A 32 13.56 -19.93 -9.96
N LYS A 33 14.28 -19.45 -8.94
CA LYS A 33 14.20 -18.07 -8.47
C LYS A 33 14.93 -17.13 -9.42
N GLU A 34 16.15 -17.48 -9.83
CA GLU A 34 16.94 -16.72 -10.79
C GLU A 34 16.22 -16.64 -12.15
N ASP A 35 15.70 -17.75 -12.68
CA ASP A 35 14.90 -17.74 -13.90
C ASP A 35 13.63 -16.88 -13.78
N ARG A 36 12.99 -16.85 -12.60
CA ARG A 36 11.85 -15.96 -12.34
C ARG A 36 12.24 -14.49 -12.25
N VAL A 37 13.42 -14.18 -11.69
CA VAL A 37 13.95 -12.82 -11.59
C VAL A 37 14.44 -12.35 -12.96
N TYR A 38 15.20 -13.18 -13.68
CA TYR A 38 15.64 -12.95 -15.06
C TYR A 38 14.45 -12.71 -16.00
N LYS A 39 13.42 -13.57 -15.94
CA LYS A 39 12.19 -13.38 -16.71
C LYS A 39 11.37 -12.17 -16.26
N ARG A 40 11.57 -11.64 -15.05
CA ARG A 40 10.93 -10.40 -14.60
C ARG A 40 11.66 -9.16 -15.10
N GLU A 41 12.99 -9.19 -15.14
CA GLU A 41 13.81 -8.07 -15.61
C GLU A 41 13.84 -7.94 -17.14
N GLU A 42 13.77 -9.06 -17.88
CA GLU A 42 13.87 -9.04 -19.36
C GLU A 42 12.53 -8.70 -20.07
N ASN A 43 11.39 -8.74 -19.37
CA ASN A 43 10.06 -8.44 -19.96
C ASN A 43 9.57 -7.00 -19.75
N GLU A 44 10.38 -6.11 -19.17
CA GLU A 44 10.09 -4.67 -19.09
C GLU A 44 10.71 -3.90 -20.27
N GLU A 45 10.41 -4.33 -21.51
CA GLU A 45 10.51 -3.43 -22.67
C GLU A 45 9.60 -2.21 -22.40
N PRO A 46 10.05 -0.95 -22.61
CA PRO A 46 9.23 0.21 -22.36
C PRO A 46 8.02 0.14 -23.29
N SER A 47 6.87 -0.20 -22.73
CA SER A 47 5.62 -0.59 -23.39
C SER A 47 4.93 0.51 -24.20
N GLY A 48 5.68 1.53 -24.63
CA GLY A 48 5.20 2.70 -25.35
C GLY A 48 5.45 2.66 -26.85
N GLY A 49 6.56 2.13 -27.35
CA GLY A 49 6.95 2.31 -28.77
C GLY A 49 6.72 3.75 -29.28
N ILE A 50 6.25 3.92 -30.53
CA ILE A 50 5.82 5.23 -31.07
C ILE A 50 4.58 5.78 -30.33
N VAL A 51 3.72 4.91 -29.82
CA VAL A 51 2.43 5.28 -29.19
C VAL A 51 2.66 6.08 -27.89
N GLY A 52 3.67 5.71 -27.12
CA GLY A 52 4.06 6.35 -25.86
C GLY A 52 5.08 7.47 -26.01
N ARG A 53 5.37 7.95 -27.24
CA ARG A 53 6.43 8.95 -27.51
C ARG A 53 6.30 10.22 -26.65
N TYR A 54 5.08 10.60 -26.30
CA TYR A 54 4.77 11.79 -25.51
C TYR A 54 4.22 11.46 -24.11
N GLY A 55 4.37 10.21 -23.68
CA GLY A 55 3.79 9.70 -22.45
C GLY A 55 2.32 9.29 -22.60
N PHE A 56 1.86 8.51 -21.62
CA PHE A 56 0.46 8.11 -21.50
C PHE A 56 -0.32 9.11 -20.64
N PRO A 57 -1.64 9.22 -20.82
CA PRO A 57 -2.47 10.08 -19.98
C PRO A 57 -2.35 9.67 -18.51
N LEU A 58 -2.06 10.64 -17.65
CA LEU A 58 -1.99 10.44 -16.22
C LEU A 58 -3.39 10.54 -15.62
N THR A 59 -3.84 9.48 -14.97
CA THR A 59 -5.14 9.46 -14.28
C THR A 59 -5.08 10.00 -12.86
N GLY A 60 -3.87 10.07 -12.28
CA GLY A 60 -3.65 10.50 -10.89
C GLY A 60 -4.18 9.53 -9.83
N ALA A 61 -4.52 8.31 -10.25
CA ALA A 61 -5.10 7.25 -9.42
C ALA A 61 -4.07 6.54 -8.51
N ASP A 62 -2.83 7.03 -8.47
CA ASP A 62 -1.75 6.51 -7.63
C ASP A 62 -2.16 6.47 -6.16
N ILE A 63 -1.63 5.47 -5.45
CA ILE A 63 -1.87 5.28 -4.03
C ILE A 63 -1.07 6.33 -3.25
N ARG A 64 -1.78 7.10 -2.41
CA ARG A 64 -1.20 8.10 -1.52
C ARG A 64 -1.16 7.56 -0.10
N TYR A 65 -0.05 7.78 0.59
CA TYR A 65 0.18 7.30 1.94
C TYR A 65 0.29 8.47 2.90
N TYR A 66 -0.44 8.38 4.01
CA TYR A 66 -0.39 9.31 5.13
C TYR A 66 -0.08 8.52 6.41
N ALA A 67 0.02 9.22 7.54
CA ALA A 67 0.49 8.62 8.79
C ALA A 67 -0.31 7.40 9.27
N ASN A 68 -1.63 7.37 9.06
CA ASN A 68 -2.49 6.26 9.51
C ASN A 68 -3.57 5.85 8.50
N HIS A 69 -3.57 6.44 7.31
CA HIS A 69 -4.49 6.06 6.25
C HIS A 69 -3.79 6.17 4.89
N THR A 70 -4.35 5.47 3.92
CA THR A 70 -3.94 5.53 2.52
C THR A 70 -5.19 5.63 1.66
N LEU A 71 -5.04 6.23 0.48
CA LEU A 71 -6.16 6.46 -0.42
C LEU A 71 -5.73 6.43 -1.88
N SER A 72 -6.71 6.18 -2.75
CA SER A 72 -6.63 6.54 -4.18
C SER A 72 -7.59 7.70 -4.43
N TYR A 73 -7.15 8.70 -5.18
CA TYR A 73 -7.90 9.94 -5.41
C TYR A 73 -8.49 9.98 -6.82
N ASP A 74 -9.75 10.40 -6.94
CA ASP A 74 -10.39 10.67 -8.23
C ASP A 74 -10.28 12.17 -8.54
N GLN A 75 -9.35 12.53 -9.43
CA GLN A 75 -9.10 13.91 -9.84
C GLN A 75 -10.29 14.55 -10.58
N ALA A 76 -11.14 13.76 -11.24
CA ALA A 76 -12.30 14.27 -11.96
C ALA A 76 -13.43 14.64 -10.99
N ARG A 77 -13.61 13.86 -9.92
CA ARG A 77 -14.62 14.11 -8.88
C ARG A 77 -14.12 14.98 -7.72
N ARG A 78 -12.81 15.19 -7.62
CA ARG A 78 -12.14 15.86 -6.50
C ARG A 78 -12.41 15.20 -5.14
N THR A 79 -12.61 13.89 -5.15
CA THR A 79 -12.93 13.08 -3.96
C THR A 79 -12.07 11.82 -3.93
N PRO A 80 -11.79 11.24 -2.74
CA PRO A 80 -11.16 9.93 -2.68
C PRO A 80 -12.05 8.86 -3.33
N ARG A 81 -11.45 7.97 -4.13
CA ARG A 81 -12.11 6.78 -4.68
C ARG A 81 -12.31 5.73 -3.59
N TRP A 82 -11.30 5.56 -2.73
CA TRP A 82 -11.34 4.74 -1.53
C TRP A 82 -10.35 5.29 -0.52
N VAL A 83 -10.60 5.04 0.76
CA VAL A 83 -9.68 5.31 1.87
C VAL A 83 -9.59 4.05 2.72
N ALA A 84 -8.39 3.69 3.11
CA ALA A 84 -8.13 2.57 4.00
C ALA A 84 -7.30 3.06 5.19
N GLU A 85 -7.66 2.63 6.40
CA GLU A 85 -6.95 2.94 7.63
C GLU A 85 -6.79 1.68 8.49
N HIS A 86 -5.85 1.73 9.43
CA HIS A 86 -5.63 0.64 10.37
C HIS A 86 -5.98 1.08 11.78
N LEU A 87 -7.02 0.48 12.36
CA LEU A 87 -7.48 0.77 13.71
C LEU A 87 -6.77 -0.09 14.75
N SER A 88 -6.39 0.52 15.86
CA SER A 88 -5.95 -0.20 17.06
C SER A 88 -6.32 0.61 18.31
N ASN A 89 -6.43 -0.08 19.46
CA ASN A 89 -6.73 0.58 20.73
C ASN A 89 -5.77 1.73 21.06
N GLN A 90 -4.51 1.61 20.64
CA GLN A 90 -3.52 2.67 20.85
C GLN A 90 -3.78 3.91 19.99
N LYS A 91 -4.39 3.75 18.80
CA LYS A 91 -4.59 4.85 17.84
C LYS A 91 -5.80 5.72 18.17
N ILE A 92 -6.84 5.13 18.75
CA ILE A 92 -8.06 5.82 19.18
C ILE A 92 -7.88 6.57 20.51
N LEU A 93 -6.78 6.33 21.24
CA LEU A 93 -6.45 6.99 22.49
C LEU A 93 -5.41 8.08 22.25
N GLY A 94 -5.58 9.24 22.88
CA GLY A 94 -4.63 10.34 22.84
C GLY A 94 -5.30 11.71 22.94
N ASN A 95 -4.48 12.75 22.87
CA ASN A 95 -4.89 14.12 23.15
C ASN A 95 -5.08 14.96 21.88
N ALA A 96 -4.98 14.38 20.68
CA ALA A 96 -5.22 15.15 19.47
C ALA A 96 -6.70 15.58 19.40
N GLU A 97 -6.92 16.89 19.29
CA GLU A 97 -8.25 17.47 19.27
C GLU A 97 -8.69 17.91 17.87
N ARG A 98 -9.94 17.54 17.52
CA ARG A 98 -10.56 17.95 16.25
C ARG A 98 -10.64 19.45 16.06
N LYS A 99 -10.75 20.22 17.14
CA LYS A 99 -10.92 21.68 17.10
C LYS A 99 -9.72 22.40 16.48
N HIS A 100 -8.54 21.81 16.55
CA HIS A 100 -7.32 22.39 15.99
C HIS A 100 -7.09 22.02 14.52
N CYS A 101 -7.89 21.11 13.97
CA CYS A 101 -7.81 20.72 12.57
C CYS A 101 -8.77 21.54 11.72
N LYS A 102 -8.22 22.16 10.67
CA LYS A 102 -8.99 22.91 9.67
C LYS A 102 -8.96 22.14 8.35
N PHE A 103 -10.11 22.04 7.68
CA PHE A 103 -10.18 21.53 6.32
C PHE A 103 -9.30 22.37 5.39
N ARG A 104 -8.47 21.69 4.61
CA ARG A 104 -7.53 22.32 3.69
C ARG A 104 -7.26 21.40 2.49
N PRO A 105 -7.04 21.98 1.29
CA PRO A 105 -6.64 21.20 0.13
C PRO A 105 -5.41 20.32 0.42
N ASP A 106 -5.36 19.14 -0.17
CA ASP A 106 -4.17 18.27 -0.09
C ASP A 106 -3.00 18.90 -0.86
N PRO A 107 -1.86 19.20 -0.23
CA PRO A 107 -0.69 19.72 -0.93
C PRO A 107 -0.10 18.74 -1.96
N ASN A 108 -0.41 17.44 -1.85
CA ASN A 108 0.08 16.41 -2.77
C ASN A 108 -0.84 16.20 -4.00
N VAL A 109 -1.97 16.90 -4.07
CA VAL A 109 -2.86 16.90 -5.23
C VAL A 109 -2.67 18.23 -5.98
N PRO A 110 -2.44 18.22 -7.31
CA PRO A 110 -2.32 19.45 -8.07
C PRO A 110 -3.56 20.35 -7.88
N VAL A 111 -3.33 21.65 -7.77
CA VAL A 111 -4.37 22.65 -7.45
C VAL A 111 -5.58 22.58 -8.40
N LEU A 112 -5.36 22.21 -9.67
CA LEU A 112 -6.43 22.05 -10.66
C LEU A 112 -7.43 20.93 -10.32
N PHE A 113 -6.98 19.93 -9.56
CA PHE A 113 -7.73 18.71 -9.25
C PHE A 113 -8.13 18.59 -7.79
N THR A 114 -7.79 19.59 -6.96
CA THR A 114 -8.10 19.57 -5.53
C THR A 114 -9.42 20.29 -5.24
N ALA A 115 -10.16 19.79 -4.27
CA ALA A 115 -11.35 20.48 -3.76
C ALA A 115 -10.94 21.60 -2.79
N HIS A 116 -11.71 22.69 -2.80
CA HIS A 116 -11.48 23.82 -1.93
C HIS A 116 -12.66 24.04 -0.97
N ASN A 117 -12.45 24.83 0.08
CA ASN A 117 -13.49 25.05 1.09
C ASN A 117 -14.72 25.77 0.51
N GLU A 118 -14.49 26.59 -0.50
CA GLU A 118 -15.50 27.35 -1.24
C GLU A 118 -16.46 26.42 -2.02
N ASP A 119 -16.00 25.23 -2.42
CA ASP A 119 -16.85 24.23 -3.10
C ASP A 119 -17.96 23.68 -2.18
N TYR A 120 -17.75 23.78 -0.85
CA TYR A 120 -18.67 23.25 0.18
C TYR A 120 -19.41 24.35 0.94
N LEU A 121 -18.83 25.54 1.03
CA LEU A 121 -19.43 26.63 1.79
C LEU A 121 -20.70 27.13 1.09
N GLY A 122 -21.86 26.93 1.72
CA GLY A 122 -23.15 27.34 1.16
C GLY A 122 -23.71 26.40 0.09
N SER A 123 -23.10 25.23 -0.14
CA SER A 123 -23.58 24.26 -1.13
C SER A 123 -24.77 23.42 -0.63
N GLY A 124 -25.03 23.41 0.68
CA GLY A 124 -25.96 22.49 1.33
C GLY A 124 -25.36 21.12 1.67
N TRP A 125 -24.06 20.93 1.43
CA TRP A 125 -23.33 19.70 1.72
C TRP A 125 -22.28 19.91 2.80
N SER A 126 -22.09 18.90 3.64
CA SER A 126 -21.02 18.90 4.64
C SER A 126 -19.75 18.26 4.11
N ARG A 127 -18.63 18.62 4.75
CA ARG A 127 -17.33 17.98 4.55
C ARG A 127 -17.21 16.80 5.50
N GLY A 128 -17.60 15.61 5.02
CA GLY A 128 -17.54 14.36 5.78
C GLY A 128 -16.18 13.69 5.63
N HIS A 129 -15.55 13.28 6.74
CA HIS A 129 -14.28 12.54 6.68
C HIS A 129 -14.54 11.08 6.28
N MET A 130 -13.70 10.52 5.40
CA MET A 130 -13.72 9.08 5.10
C MET A 130 -12.94 8.26 6.12
N ALA A 131 -11.80 8.79 6.58
CA ALA A 131 -11.08 8.28 7.75
C ALA A 131 -11.40 9.19 8.93
N PRO A 132 -12.09 8.72 9.99
CA PRO A 132 -12.54 9.57 11.08
C PRO A 132 -11.40 10.19 11.90
N ALA A 133 -11.61 11.46 12.31
CA ALA A 133 -10.75 12.16 13.27
C ALA A 133 -10.54 11.39 14.59
N GLY A 134 -11.60 10.72 15.06
CA GLY A 134 -11.57 9.94 16.30
C GLY A 134 -10.61 8.75 16.26
N ASP A 135 -10.26 8.26 15.08
CA ASP A 135 -9.41 7.08 14.90
C ASP A 135 -7.91 7.40 14.95
N ASN A 136 -7.59 8.69 15.11
CA ASN A 136 -6.25 9.24 14.94
C ASN A 136 -5.80 10.06 16.16
N LYS A 137 -6.37 9.82 17.34
CA LYS A 137 -6.09 10.61 18.55
C LYS A 137 -4.65 10.50 19.07
N PHE A 138 -3.97 9.41 18.75
CA PHE A 138 -2.61 9.12 19.19
C PHE A 138 -1.54 10.05 18.63
N SER A 139 -1.82 10.75 17.52
CA SER A 139 -0.85 11.58 16.82
C SER A 139 -1.53 12.78 16.19
N GLU A 140 -1.11 13.98 16.58
CA GLU A 140 -1.58 15.23 15.96
C GLU A 140 -1.27 15.26 14.46
N VAL A 141 -0.12 14.72 14.03
CA VAL A 141 0.25 14.64 12.62
C VAL A 141 -0.75 13.78 11.85
N SER A 142 -1.08 12.61 12.39
CA SER A 142 -2.08 11.73 11.78
C SER A 142 -3.47 12.35 11.78
N HIS A 143 -3.85 12.95 12.90
CA HIS A 143 -5.11 13.65 13.06
C HIS A 143 -5.25 14.82 12.07
N HIS A 144 -4.17 15.57 11.83
CA HIS A 144 -4.15 16.71 10.91
C HIS A 144 -4.15 16.28 9.44
N ALA A 145 -3.57 15.12 9.12
CA ALA A 145 -3.58 14.56 7.76
C ALA A 145 -5.00 14.25 7.27
N LEU A 146 -5.96 14.01 8.17
CA LEU A 146 -7.36 13.74 7.82
C LEU A 146 -8.08 14.95 7.23
N ALA A 147 -7.57 16.16 7.43
CA ALA A 147 -8.13 17.37 6.83
C ALA A 147 -8.17 17.34 5.29
N HIS A 148 -7.46 16.38 4.69
CA HIS A 148 -7.34 16.17 3.25
C HIS A 148 -8.25 15.04 2.72
N THR A 149 -8.89 14.26 3.58
CA THR A 149 -9.65 13.04 3.20
C THR A 149 -11.15 13.19 3.43
N TYR A 150 -11.74 14.18 2.78
CA TYR A 150 -13.18 14.44 2.87
C TYR A 150 -13.93 14.12 1.59
N THR A 151 -15.21 13.78 1.76
CA THR A 151 -16.22 13.64 0.72
C THR A 151 -17.38 14.57 1.01
N SER A 152 -18.15 14.91 -0.04
CA SER A 152 -19.45 15.54 0.08
C SER A 152 -20.47 14.52 0.60
N THR A 153 -20.88 14.67 1.86
CA THR A 153 -22.02 13.93 2.42
C THR A 153 -23.23 14.84 2.48
N LEU A 154 -24.41 14.33 2.08
CA LEU A 154 -25.68 15.02 2.34
C LEU A 154 -25.84 15.08 3.85
N ASP A 155 -25.58 16.22 4.46
CA ASP A 155 -26.17 16.54 5.74
C ASP A 155 -27.55 17.11 5.43
N ALA A 156 -28.52 16.21 5.29
CA ALA A 156 -29.92 16.58 5.40
C ALA A 156 -30.23 16.90 6.88
N CYS A 157 -30.07 18.17 7.25
CA CYS A 157 -30.73 18.88 8.37
C CYS A 157 -30.56 18.34 9.81
N PRO A 158 -30.81 19.15 10.86
CA PRO A 158 -31.86 20.18 11.01
C PRO A 158 -31.46 21.60 10.64
#